data_AF-A0A354GHU7-F1
#
_entry.id   AF-A0A354GHU7-F1
#
_cell.length_a   1.000
_cell.length_b   1.000
_cell.length_c   1.000
_cell.angle_alpha   90.00
_cell.angle_beta   90.00
_cell.angle_gamma   90.00
#
_symmetry.space_group_name_H-M   'P 1'
#
loop_
_entity.id
_entity.type
_entity.pdbx_description
1 polymer ?
#
loop_
_entity_poly.entity_id
_entity_poly.type
_entity_poly.pdbx_seq_one_letter_code
_entity_poly.pdbx_strand_id
1 'polypeptide(L)'
;MMFVFKIKTLICLIMKYVVLLVAFLLLTSCMPLLVGTYVAAERSSFTRTDLSTAHRLTPGITKNEAENILGVPTRTEFNNNYETWHYCNTKRNADEYIALYFVRGILAQKQFYTVRGIYGSCSDNIEKGNYREPENIFLTSQLEPFDLSYKLGK
;
A
#
# COMPACT_ATOMS: atom_id res chain seq x y z
N MET A 1 -38.79 -60.02 -24.26
CA MET A 1 -37.61 -60.14 -23.38
C MET A 1 -36.46 -59.15 -23.71
N MET A 2 -36.61 -58.21 -24.67
CA MET A 2 -35.54 -57.26 -25.08
C MET A 2 -35.50 -55.92 -24.30
N PHE A 3 -36.55 -55.57 -23.56
CA PHE A 3 -36.64 -54.27 -22.87
C PHE A 3 -35.84 -54.21 -21.55
N VAL A 4 -35.72 -55.35 -20.85
CA VAL A 4 -35.05 -55.42 -19.54
C VAL A 4 -33.53 -55.20 -19.65
N PHE A 5 -32.94 -55.56 -20.79
CA PHE A 5 -31.49 -55.39 -21.02
C PHE A 5 -31.08 -53.92 -21.20
N LYS A 6 -31.91 -53.10 -21.86
CA LYS A 6 -31.60 -51.66 -22.06
C LYS A 6 -31.64 -50.87 -20.76
N ILE A 7 -32.53 -51.21 -19.84
CA ILE A 7 -32.68 -50.52 -18.55
C ILE A 7 -31.47 -50.75 -17.65
N LYS A 8 -30.93 -51.98 -17.61
CA LYS A 8 -29.73 -52.30 -16.81
C LYS A 8 -28.50 -51.53 -17.30
N THR A 9 -28.30 -51.44 -18.61
CA THR A 9 -27.17 -50.70 -19.18
C THR A 9 -27.30 -49.19 -18.94
N LEU A 10 -28.52 -48.65 -19.03
CA LEU A 10 -28.78 -47.23 -18.78
C LEU A 10 -28.55 -46.83 -17.32
N ILE A 11 -29.02 -47.65 -16.36
CA ILE A 11 -28.79 -47.41 -14.93
C ILE A 11 -27.30 -47.45 -14.60
N CYS A 12 -26.54 -48.37 -15.21
CA CYS A 12 -25.10 -48.47 -15.02
C CYS A 12 -24.34 -47.24 -15.55
N LEU A 13 -24.78 -46.68 -16.67
CA LEU A 13 -24.23 -45.43 -17.22
C LEU A 13 -24.52 -44.22 -16.33
N ILE A 14 -25.76 -44.09 -15.84
CA ILE A 14 -26.15 -42.99 -14.94
C ILE A 14 -25.36 -43.06 -13.63
N MET A 15 -25.21 -44.25 -13.03
CA MET A 15 -24.43 -44.44 -11.81
C MET A 15 -22.97 -44.03 -11.99
N LYS A 16 -22.33 -44.38 -13.12
CA LYS A 16 -20.95 -43.94 -13.43
C LYS A 16 -20.85 -42.42 -13.57
N TYR A 17 -21.82 -41.79 -14.22
CA TYR A 17 -21.84 -40.34 -14.42
C TYR A 17 -22.04 -39.58 -13.10
N VAL A 18 -22.94 -40.06 -12.24
CA VAL A 18 -23.18 -39.48 -10.92
C VAL A 18 -21.93 -39.57 -10.04
N VAL A 19 -21.23 -40.71 -10.03
CA VAL A 19 -19.98 -40.87 -9.26
C VAL A 19 -18.89 -39.92 -9.78
N LEU A 20 -18.73 -39.78 -11.09
CA LEU A 20 -17.79 -38.83 -11.71
C LEU A 20 -18.12 -37.38 -11.36
N LEU A 21 -19.40 -37.01 -11.37
CA LEU A 21 -19.85 -35.65 -11.11
C LEU A 21 -19.68 -35.27 -9.63
N VAL A 22 -19.94 -36.20 -8.70
CA VAL A 22 -19.66 -36.01 -7.27
C VAL A 22 -18.15 -35.90 -7.01
N ALA A 23 -17.33 -36.71 -7.66
CA ALA A 23 -15.87 -36.61 -7.55
C ALA A 23 -15.34 -35.25 -8.06
N PHE A 24 -15.89 -34.74 -9.17
CA PHE A 24 -15.50 -33.44 -9.72
C PHE A 24 -15.88 -32.27 -8.79
N LEU A 25 -17.08 -32.31 -8.19
CA LEU A 25 -17.53 -31.29 -7.23
C LEU A 25 -16.74 -31.30 -5.92
N LEU A 26 -16.21 -32.45 -5.49
CA LEU A 26 -15.33 -32.54 -4.32
C LEU A 26 -13.91 -32.04 -4.60
N LEU A 27 -13.45 -32.08 -5.85
CA LEU A 27 -12.13 -31.56 -6.23
C LEU A 27 -12.13 -30.04 -6.39
N THR A 28 -13.25 -29.43 -6.77
CA THR A 28 -13.36 -27.97 -6.96
C THR A 28 -13.51 -27.19 -5.66
N SER A 29 -13.84 -27.83 -4.53
CA SER A 29 -13.93 -27.17 -3.21
C SER A 29 -12.59 -26.94 -2.51
N CYS A 30 -11.49 -27.49 -3.04
CA CYS A 30 -10.15 -27.41 -2.43
C CYS A 30 -9.20 -26.41 -3.11
N MET A 31 -9.69 -25.60 -4.06
CA MET A 31 -8.90 -24.55 -4.72
C MET A 31 -9.41 -23.15 -4.37
N PRO A 32 -9.22 -22.66 -3.14
CA PRO A 32 -9.17 -21.22 -2.94
C PRO A 32 -7.82 -20.71 -3.46
N LEU A 33 -7.87 -19.60 -4.23
CA LEU A 33 -6.77 -18.64 -4.41
C LEU A 33 -5.60 -19.03 -5.33
N LEU A 34 -5.81 -19.14 -6.64
CA LEU A 34 -4.73 -18.91 -7.63
C LEU A 34 -5.20 -18.12 -8.88
N VAL A 35 -6.19 -17.24 -8.72
CA VAL A 35 -6.48 -16.19 -9.70
C VAL A 35 -6.45 -14.86 -8.98
N GLY A 36 -5.23 -14.39 -8.74
CA GLY A 36 -4.94 -13.10 -8.14
C GLY A 36 -3.49 -12.77 -8.45
N THR A 37 -3.29 -12.13 -9.59
CA THR A 37 -2.00 -11.71 -10.14
C THR A 37 -1.26 -10.77 -9.19
N TYR A 38 -0.31 -11.28 -8.42
CA TYR A 38 0.70 -10.43 -7.77
C TYR A 38 1.83 -10.16 -8.76
N VAL A 39 1.57 -9.30 -9.76
CA VAL A 39 2.64 -8.63 -10.49
C VAL A 39 3.12 -7.49 -9.58
N ALA A 40 3.98 -7.81 -8.61
CA ALA A 40 4.83 -6.80 -8.00
C ALA A 40 5.96 -6.54 -9.00
N ALA A 41 5.69 -5.67 -9.97
CA ALA A 41 6.75 -5.12 -10.80
C ALA A 41 7.60 -4.22 -9.90
N GLU A 42 8.72 -4.75 -9.39
CA GLU A 42 9.84 -3.96 -8.89
C GLU A 42 10.43 -3.18 -10.06
N ARG A 43 9.79 -2.07 -10.41
CA ARG A 43 10.47 -1.03 -11.17
C ARG A 43 11.49 -0.43 -10.22
N SER A 44 12.75 -0.83 -10.39
CA SER A 44 13.92 0.01 -10.09
C SER A 44 13.92 1.23 -11.02
N SER A 45 12.85 2.02 -10.96
CA SER A 45 12.76 3.31 -11.60
C SER A 45 13.35 4.28 -10.60
N PHE A 46 14.35 5.05 -11.02
CA PHE A 46 14.75 6.30 -10.39
C PHE A 46 13.50 6.97 -9.79
N THR A 47 13.30 6.86 -8.48
CA THR A 47 12.11 7.39 -7.82
C THR A 47 12.25 8.89 -7.84
N ARG A 48 11.58 9.50 -8.82
CA ARG A 48 11.61 10.93 -9.06
C ARG A 48 10.24 11.48 -8.78
N THR A 49 9.95 11.66 -7.50
CA THR A 49 8.75 12.40 -7.10
C THR A 49 9.00 13.88 -7.38
N ASP A 50 8.07 14.53 -8.07
CA ASP A 50 8.12 15.98 -8.21
C ASP A 50 7.75 16.63 -6.87
N LEU A 51 8.76 17.04 -6.12
CA LEU A 51 8.57 17.71 -4.83
C LEU A 51 8.16 19.18 -4.99
N SER A 52 8.10 19.72 -6.21
CA SER A 52 7.70 21.12 -6.43
C SER A 52 6.25 21.39 -6.00
N THR A 53 5.37 20.39 -6.04
CA THR A 53 3.96 20.49 -5.62
C THR A 53 3.76 20.36 -4.12
N ALA A 54 4.81 20.03 -3.34
CA ALA A 54 4.72 19.82 -1.89
C ALA A 54 4.27 21.08 -1.10
N HIS A 55 4.36 22.26 -1.69
CA HIS A 55 3.82 23.50 -1.11
C HIS A 55 2.29 23.47 -0.99
N ARG A 56 1.60 22.67 -1.81
CA ARG A 56 0.14 22.51 -1.80
C ARG A 56 -0.36 21.63 -0.63
N LEU A 57 0.53 20.89 0.02
CA LEU A 57 0.18 20.08 1.18
C LEU A 57 -0.02 20.97 2.40
N THR A 58 -1.24 21.00 2.91
CA THR A 58 -1.58 21.67 4.17
C THR A 58 -1.89 20.63 5.24
N PRO A 59 -1.58 20.89 6.52
CA PRO A 59 -2.07 20.04 7.59
C PRO A 59 -3.60 19.92 7.55
N GLY A 60 -4.14 18.75 7.92
CA GLY A 60 -5.57 18.45 7.89
C GLY A 60 -6.06 17.72 6.63
N ILE A 61 -5.27 17.64 5.57
CA ILE A 61 -5.66 16.88 4.36
C ILE A 61 -5.57 15.37 4.58
N THR A 62 -6.32 14.62 3.78
CA THR A 62 -6.34 13.14 3.85
C THR A 62 -5.16 12.51 3.11
N LYS A 63 -4.87 11.23 3.38
CA LYS A 63 -3.88 10.44 2.61
C LYS A 63 -4.17 10.43 1.11
N ASN A 64 -5.43 10.24 0.71
CA ASN A 64 -5.83 10.25 -0.70
C ASN A 64 -5.56 11.60 -1.36
N GLU A 65 -5.80 12.70 -0.65
CA GLU A 65 -5.52 14.04 -1.16
C GLU A 65 -4.02 14.31 -1.28
N ALA A 66 -3.24 13.88 -0.28
CA ALA A 66 -1.78 13.94 -0.35
C ALA A 66 -1.21 13.12 -1.53
N GLU A 67 -1.75 11.91 -1.75
CA GLU A 67 -1.40 11.06 -2.89
C GLU A 67 -1.80 11.70 -4.22
N ASN A 68 -2.93 12.40 -4.30
CA ASN A 68 -3.31 13.15 -5.50
C ASN A 68 -2.37 14.33 -5.79
N ILE A 69 -1.66 14.85 -4.79
CA ILE A 69 -0.75 16.01 -4.93
C ILE A 69 0.69 15.56 -5.26
N LEU A 70 1.20 14.55 -4.57
CA LEU A 70 2.59 14.07 -4.70
C LEU A 70 2.72 12.73 -5.44
N GLY A 71 1.63 12.00 -5.64
CA GLY A 71 1.66 10.62 -6.10
C GLY A 71 1.95 9.62 -4.97
N VAL A 72 2.29 8.40 -5.39
CA VAL A 72 2.59 7.27 -4.50
C VAL A 72 3.91 7.52 -3.76
N PRO A 73 3.97 7.30 -2.43
CA PRO A 73 5.20 7.45 -1.66
C PRO A 73 6.28 6.44 -2.09
N THR A 74 7.55 6.83 -1.94
CA THR A 74 8.69 5.94 -2.17
C THR A 74 8.78 4.86 -1.09
N ARG A 75 8.48 5.24 0.16
CA ARG A 75 8.43 4.34 1.30
C ARG A 75 7.36 4.79 2.27
N THR A 76 6.70 3.81 2.87
CA THR A 76 5.68 4.01 3.87
C THR A 76 6.08 3.27 5.13
N GLU A 77 5.98 3.94 6.27
CA GLU A 77 6.29 3.36 7.57
C GLU A 77 5.12 3.57 8.52
N PHE A 78 4.87 2.57 9.35
CA PHE A 78 3.82 2.64 10.35
C PHE A 78 4.45 2.50 11.72
N ASN A 79 4.27 3.52 12.57
CA ASN A 79 4.70 3.50 13.95
C ASN A 79 3.49 3.75 14.83
N ASN A 80 2.93 2.68 15.39
CA ASN A 80 1.84 2.63 16.38
C ASN A 80 0.69 3.62 16.12
N ASN A 81 0.88 4.90 16.43
CA ASN A 81 -0.14 5.94 16.40
C ASN A 81 -0.06 6.86 15.17
N TYR A 82 0.99 6.75 14.35
CA TYR A 82 1.15 7.54 13.13
C TYR A 82 1.80 6.74 12.00
N GLU A 83 1.63 7.24 10.78
CA GLU A 83 2.16 6.67 9.55
C GLU A 83 3.04 7.73 8.86
N THR A 84 4.25 7.35 8.47
CA THR A 84 5.19 8.25 7.79
C THR A 84 5.28 7.87 6.32
N TRP A 85 5.06 8.83 5.43
CA TRP A 85 5.26 8.67 4.00
C TRP A 85 6.50 9.43 3.58
N HIS A 86 7.45 8.74 2.97
CA HIS A 86 8.68 9.30 2.46
C HIS A 86 8.62 9.43 0.95
N TYR A 87 8.99 10.61 0.46
CA TYR A 87 9.20 10.89 -0.94
C TYR A 87 10.62 11.39 -1.13
N CYS A 88 11.23 11.04 -2.25
CA CYS A 88 12.56 11.50 -2.59
C CYS A 88 12.67 11.95 -4.05
N ASN A 89 13.61 12.86 -4.28
CA ASN A 89 13.98 13.33 -5.60
C ASN A 89 15.50 13.43 -5.70
N THR A 90 16.08 12.57 -6.52
CA THR A 90 17.51 12.60 -6.79
C THR A 90 17.88 13.82 -7.62
N LYS A 91 18.73 14.70 -7.07
CA LYS A 91 19.35 15.81 -7.81
C LYS A 91 20.86 15.59 -7.96
N ARG A 92 21.48 16.37 -8.85
CA ARG A 92 22.89 16.21 -9.22
C ARG A 92 23.87 16.26 -8.04
N ASN A 93 23.58 17.06 -7.00
CA ASN A 93 24.52 17.35 -5.91
C ASN A 93 24.02 16.92 -4.52
N ALA A 94 22.71 16.76 -4.34
CA ALA A 94 22.08 16.43 -3.07
C ALA A 94 20.69 15.86 -3.34
N ASP A 95 20.34 14.78 -2.68
CA ASP A 95 18.99 14.25 -2.76
C ASP A 95 18.08 15.05 -1.82
N GLU A 96 16.91 15.40 -2.31
CA GLU A 96 15.87 16.08 -1.54
C GLU A 96 14.80 15.09 -1.12
N TYR A 97 14.32 15.24 0.10
CA TYR A 97 13.33 14.37 0.69
C TYR A 97 12.24 15.18 1.38
N ILE A 98 11.06 14.59 1.43
CA ILE A 98 9.97 15.03 2.30
C ILE A 98 9.40 13.82 3.03
N ALA A 99 9.27 13.95 4.36
CA ALA A 99 8.51 13.05 5.21
C ALA A 99 7.17 13.69 5.54
N LEU A 100 6.07 12.97 5.29
CA LEU A 100 4.73 13.34 5.70
C LEU A 100 4.30 12.46 6.86
N TYR A 101 3.84 13.06 7.95
CA TYR A 101 3.40 12.35 9.14
C TYR A 101 1.89 12.41 9.23
N PHE A 102 1.25 11.24 9.12
CA PHE A 102 -0.19 11.07 9.19
C PHE A 102 -0.60 10.51 10.54
N VAL A 103 -1.52 11.19 11.22
CA VAL A 103 -2.15 10.70 12.44
C VAL A 103 -3.60 10.37 12.07
N ARG A 104 -4.01 9.12 12.28
CA ARG A 104 -5.38 8.64 11.95
C ARG A 104 -5.79 8.95 10.50
N GLY A 105 -4.84 8.88 9.57
CA GLY A 105 -5.07 9.11 8.13
C GLY A 105 -5.15 10.58 7.70
N ILE A 106 -4.82 11.51 8.60
CA ILE A 106 -4.82 12.97 8.35
C ILE A 106 -3.40 13.51 8.46
N LEU A 107 -2.99 14.36 7.53
CA LEU A 107 -1.66 14.96 7.51
C LEU A 107 -1.51 15.91 8.72
N ALA A 108 -0.67 15.53 9.67
CA ALA A 108 -0.38 16.35 10.84
C ALA A 108 0.79 17.31 10.58
N GLN A 109 1.85 16.81 9.93
CA GLN A 109 3.07 17.57 9.71
C GLN A 109 3.81 17.09 8.47
N LYS A 110 4.62 17.98 7.89
CA LYS A 110 5.59 17.65 6.85
C LYS A 110 6.98 18.17 7.23
N GLN A 111 8.01 17.43 6.86
CA GLN A 111 9.39 17.81 7.07
C GLN A 111 10.20 17.64 5.79
N PHE A 112 10.95 18.67 5.41
CA PHE A 112 11.92 18.58 4.33
C PHE A 112 13.31 18.28 4.91
N TYR A 113 14.03 17.37 4.27
CA TYR A 113 15.40 17.03 4.64
C TYR A 113 16.24 16.71 3.39
N THR A 114 17.57 16.69 3.56
CA THR A 114 18.51 16.51 2.45
C THR A 114 19.63 15.56 2.84
N VAL A 115 20.03 14.72 1.89
CA VAL A 115 21.20 13.84 2.05
C VAL A 115 22.27 14.26 1.06
N ARG A 116 23.51 14.43 1.56
CA ARG A 116 24.69 14.82 0.77
C ARG A 116 25.80 13.81 0.96
N GLY A 117 26.56 13.55 -0.11
CA GLY A 117 27.78 12.74 -0.05
C GLY A 117 27.54 11.23 0.13
N ILE A 118 26.31 10.75 -0.12
CA ILE A 118 26.00 9.31 -0.09
C ILE A 118 25.64 8.87 -1.51
N TYR A 119 26.32 7.84 -2.00
CA TYR A 119 26.01 7.20 -3.27
C TYR A 119 24.91 6.15 -3.08
N GLY A 120 24.03 5.98 -4.06
CA GLY A 120 22.95 4.98 -4.03
C GLY A 120 21.64 5.53 -4.57
N SER A 121 20.57 4.72 -4.50
CA SER A 121 19.22 5.19 -4.78
C SER A 121 18.73 6.06 -3.62
N CYS A 122 17.87 7.05 -3.88
CA CYS A 122 17.32 7.85 -2.80
C CYS A 122 16.47 7.02 -1.83
N SER A 123 15.86 5.93 -2.31
CA SER A 123 15.18 4.93 -1.45
C SER A 123 16.07 4.36 -0.33
N ASP A 124 17.37 4.20 -0.59
CA ASP A 124 18.33 3.56 0.32
C ASP A 124 18.80 4.51 1.42
N ASN A 125 18.50 5.80 1.25
CA ASN A 125 18.98 6.90 2.09
C ASN A 125 17.85 7.65 2.80
N ILE A 126 16.65 7.06 2.79
CA ILE A 126 15.54 7.49 3.63
C ILE A 126 15.98 7.45 5.11
N GLU A 127 15.59 8.48 5.87
CA GLU A 127 15.97 8.71 7.27
C GLU A 127 17.48 8.94 7.55
N LYS A 128 18.29 9.21 6.53
CA LYS A 128 19.71 9.58 6.70
C LYS A 128 19.93 11.10 6.67
N GLY A 129 21.19 11.50 6.83
CA GLY A 129 21.62 12.90 6.71
C GLY A 129 21.14 13.75 7.88
N ASN A 130 20.39 14.82 7.57
CA ASN A 130 19.84 15.74 8.57
C ASN A 130 18.40 15.41 8.99
N TYR A 131 17.89 14.22 8.67
CA TYR A 131 16.58 13.76 9.13
C TYR A 131 16.47 13.76 10.66
N ARG A 132 15.35 14.26 11.18
CA ARG A 132 15.03 14.32 12.61
C ARG A 132 13.55 14.13 12.79
N GLU A 133 13.15 13.06 13.46
CA GLU A 133 11.74 12.84 13.75
C GLU A 133 11.16 13.99 14.61
N PRO A 134 10.03 14.59 14.23
CA PRO A 134 9.45 15.72 14.96
C PRO A 134 8.88 15.30 16.32
N GLU A 135 9.40 15.85 17.43
CA GLU A 135 8.97 15.53 18.80
C GLU A 135 7.46 15.74 19.03
N ASN A 136 6.87 16.73 18.34
CA ASN A 136 5.46 17.07 18.47
C ASN A 136 4.53 16.05 17.80
N ILE A 137 5.03 15.12 16.97
CA ILE A 137 4.16 14.11 16.35
C ILE A 137 3.59 13.15 17.40
N PHE A 138 4.39 12.81 18.41
CA PHE A 138 3.96 11.96 19.53
C PHE A 138 2.83 12.62 20.31
N LEU A 139 2.98 13.91 20.65
CA LEU A 139 1.95 14.68 21.33
C LEU A 139 0.67 14.79 20.48
N THR A 140 0.83 15.00 19.18
CA THR A 140 -0.29 15.10 18.23
C THR A 140 -1.03 13.78 18.10
N SER A 141 -0.32 12.66 18.17
CA SER A 141 -0.91 11.31 18.12
C SER A 141 -1.80 10.97 19.33
N GLN A 142 -1.61 11.67 20.44
CA GLN A 142 -2.41 11.50 21.67
C GLN A 142 -3.64 12.41 21.72
N LEU A 143 -3.79 13.36 20.80
CA LEU A 143 -4.92 14.28 20.77
C LEU A 143 -6.17 13.62 20.16
N GLU A 144 -7.34 14.01 20.68
CA GLU A 144 -8.62 13.63 20.10
C GLU A 144 -8.81 14.26 18.70
N PRO A 145 -9.59 13.63 17.79
CA PRO A 145 -9.69 14.06 16.39
C PRO A 145 -10.21 15.50 16.23
N PHE A 146 -11.06 15.94 17.17
CA PHE A 146 -11.66 17.26 17.18
C PHE A 146 -10.63 18.36 17.44
N ASP A 147 -9.63 18.10 18.29
CA ASP A 147 -8.56 19.06 18.61
C ASP A 147 -7.50 19.14 17.51
N LEU A 148 -7.33 18.08 16.72
CA LEU A 148 -6.39 18.06 15.59
C LEU A 148 -6.78 19.07 14.53
N SER A 149 -8.06 19.10 14.13
CA SER A 149 -8.55 20.04 13.12
C SER A 149 -8.44 21.50 13.60
N TYR A 150 -8.70 21.74 14.89
CA TYR A 150 -8.60 23.08 15.48
C TYR A 150 -7.16 23.59 15.58
N LYS A 151 -6.19 22.74 15.93
CA LYS A 151 -4.76 23.14 16.00
C LYS A 151 -4.09 23.31 14.66
N LEU A 152 -4.55 22.60 13.63
CA LEU A 152 -3.96 22.63 12.29
C LEU A 152 -4.55 23.73 11.39
N GLY A 153 -5.70 24.31 11.76
CA GLY A 153 -6.39 25.38 11.01
C GLY A 153 -6.04 26.82 11.43
N LYS A 154 -4.95 27.04 12.17
CA LYS A 154 -4.46 28.39 12.55
C LYS A 154 -3.04 28.64 12.08
#